data_AF-A0A2P8HPM1-F1
#
_entry.id   AF-A0A2P8HPM1-F1
#
_cell.length_a   1.000
_cell.length_b   1.000
_cell.length_c   1.000
_cell.angle_alpha   90.00
_cell.angle_beta   90.00
_cell.angle_gamma   90.00
#
_symmetry.space_group_name_H-M   'P 1'
#
loop_
_entity.id
_entity.type
_entity.pdbx_description
1 polymer ?
#
loop_
_entity_poly.entity_id
_entity_poly.type
_entity_poly.pdbx_seq_one_letter_code
_entity_poly.pdbx_strand_id
1 'polypeptide(L)'
;MFEQFRLVGGTALSLQIGHRLSVDIDLFTDAAYDSINFNAIDNYLRETFPYVTDPGPGPVAIGRSYFIGTSEEEAIKLDLYYTDQFIQPELIVENIRMDTIEEIIAMKVDVVQRGGRKKDFWDLHEVIEMYSPEQMIDLHYQRYPYSHDEAIIRSNFVDFSTADDDFEPICMRGKHWELIKLEIIEHVKENTR
;
A
#
# COMPACT_ATOMS: atom_id res chain seq x y z
N MET A 1 -0.01 15.48 16.26
CA MET A 1 0.04 14.03 16.58
C MET A 1 0.22 13.19 15.31
N PHE A 2 -0.66 13.30 14.32
CA PHE A 2 -0.57 12.54 13.06
C PHE A 2 0.35 13.15 12.00
N GLU A 3 0.94 14.32 12.25
CA GLU A 3 1.80 15.02 11.27
C GLU A 3 3.00 14.21 10.79
N GLN A 4 3.47 13.23 11.58
CA GLN A 4 4.58 12.35 11.23
C GLN A 4 4.17 11.15 10.34
N PHE A 5 2.88 10.98 10.07
CA PHE A 5 2.36 9.90 9.25
C PHE A 5 1.97 10.38 7.85
N ARG A 6 2.06 9.46 6.89
CA ARG A 6 1.55 9.61 5.53
C ARG A 6 0.47 8.55 5.31
N LEU A 7 -0.58 8.91 4.60
CA LEU A 7 -1.51 7.93 4.04
C LEU A 7 -0.82 7.21 2.88
N VAL A 8 -0.78 5.88 2.94
CA VAL A 8 -0.03 5.05 2.01
C VAL A 8 -0.92 4.02 1.30
N GLY A 9 -0.30 3.22 0.44
CA GLY A 9 -0.91 2.01 -0.11
C GLY A 9 -2.12 2.27 -1.02
N GLY A 10 -3.08 1.34 -0.98
CA GLY A 10 -4.19 1.30 -1.94
C GLY A 10 -5.14 2.49 -1.83
N THR A 11 -5.34 3.01 -0.62
CA THR A 11 -6.25 4.14 -0.38
C THR A 11 -5.62 5.46 -0.81
N ALA A 12 -4.32 5.66 -0.56
CA ALA A 12 -3.59 6.81 -1.11
C ALA A 12 -3.65 6.83 -2.65
N LEU A 13 -3.43 5.68 -3.30
CA LEU A 13 -3.50 5.59 -4.76
C LEU A 13 -4.92 5.84 -5.27
N SER A 14 -5.93 5.23 -4.64
CA SER A 14 -7.34 5.41 -5.00
C SER A 14 -7.76 6.87 -4.94
N LEU A 15 -7.33 7.64 -3.92
CA LEU A 15 -7.59 9.07 -3.83
C LEU A 15 -6.90 9.88 -4.94
N GLN A 16 -5.70 9.46 -5.35
CA GLN A 16 -4.94 10.15 -6.40
C GLN A 16 -5.51 9.92 -7.81
N ILE A 17 -5.92 8.69 -8.14
CA ILE A 17 -6.26 8.31 -9.53
C ILE A 17 -7.63 7.64 -9.72
N GLY A 18 -8.35 7.32 -8.65
CA GLY A 18 -9.75 6.87 -8.70
C GLY A 18 -9.98 5.55 -9.46
N HIS A 19 -9.01 4.63 -9.46
CA HIS A 19 -9.03 3.43 -10.31
C HIS A 19 -9.80 2.23 -9.72
N ARG A 20 -9.87 2.13 -8.40
CA ARG A 20 -10.67 1.13 -7.66
C ARG A 20 -11.10 1.68 -6.30
N LEU A 21 -12.13 1.10 -5.70
CA LEU A 21 -12.47 1.39 -4.30
C LEU A 21 -11.42 0.81 -3.35
N SER A 22 -11.10 1.56 -2.29
CA SER A 22 -10.26 1.15 -1.17
C SER A 22 -10.79 1.79 0.11
N VAL A 23 -10.96 1.00 1.17
CA VAL A 23 -11.64 1.43 2.41
C VAL A 23 -10.76 1.37 3.65
N ASP A 24 -9.61 0.69 3.58
CA ASP A 24 -8.64 0.61 4.67
C ASP A 24 -7.86 1.92 4.78
N ILE A 25 -7.57 2.38 6.00
CA ILE A 25 -6.69 3.53 6.22
C ILE A 25 -5.34 3.03 6.73
N ASP A 26 -4.33 3.11 5.88
CA ASP A 26 -2.94 2.80 6.21
C ASP A 26 -2.17 4.12 6.42
N LEU A 27 -1.78 4.45 7.66
CA LEU A 27 -0.95 5.60 8.00
C LEU A 27 0.43 5.15 8.45
N PHE A 28 1.44 5.33 7.61
CA PHE A 28 2.81 4.89 7.91
C PHE A 28 3.76 6.06 8.17
N THR A 29 4.81 5.80 8.95
CA THR A 29 5.80 6.80 9.34
C THR A 29 7.21 6.23 9.24
N ASP A 30 8.15 7.00 8.71
CA ASP A 30 9.58 6.69 8.70
C ASP A 30 10.34 7.38 9.85
N ALA A 31 9.59 7.87 10.86
CA ALA A 31 10.17 8.38 12.08
C ALA A 31 11.01 7.31 12.79
N ALA A 32 11.97 7.75 13.61
CA ALA A 32 12.79 6.83 14.39
C ALA A 32 11.90 5.90 15.23
N TYR A 33 12.23 4.60 15.25
CA TYR A 33 11.51 3.62 16.07
C TYR A 33 11.39 4.09 17.53
N ASP A 34 10.26 3.76 18.15
CA ASP A 34 9.85 4.20 19.50
C ASP A 34 9.65 5.72 19.71
N SER A 35 9.78 6.56 18.67
CA SER A 35 9.54 8.01 18.79
C SER A 35 8.05 8.41 18.83
N ILE A 36 7.16 7.56 18.30
CA ILE A 36 5.72 7.79 18.28
C ILE A 36 5.09 7.40 19.61
N ASN A 37 4.35 8.34 20.20
CA ASN A 37 3.54 8.08 21.38
C ASN A 37 2.19 7.43 21.00
N PHE A 38 2.21 6.11 20.78
CA PHE A 38 0.99 5.36 20.46
C PHE A 38 -0.06 5.38 21.56
N ASN A 39 0.32 5.58 22.83
CA ASN A 39 -0.66 5.71 23.92
C ASN A 39 -1.47 7.01 23.81
N ALA A 40 -0.83 8.11 23.40
CA ALA A 40 -1.55 9.36 23.13
C ALA A 40 -2.52 9.19 21.95
N ILE A 41 -2.10 8.47 20.90
CA ILE A 41 -2.98 8.16 19.76
C ILE A 41 -4.16 7.30 20.20
N ASP A 42 -3.91 6.24 20.98
CA ASP A 42 -4.96 5.35 21.51
C ASP A 42 -6.02 6.12 22.30
N ASN A 43 -5.59 6.97 23.23
CA ASN A 43 -6.49 7.81 24.03
C ASN A 43 -7.30 8.74 23.13
N TYR A 44 -6.67 9.41 22.17
CA TYR A 44 -7.36 10.28 21.24
C TYR A 44 -8.41 9.54 20.41
N LEU A 45 -8.09 8.35 19.89
CA LEU A 45 -9.04 7.55 19.11
C LEU A 45 -10.27 7.21 19.96
N ARG A 46 -10.05 6.75 21.21
CA ARG A 46 -11.14 6.39 22.14
C ARG A 46 -11.98 7.58 22.60
N GLU A 47 -11.39 8.77 22.66
CA GLU A 47 -12.11 10.02 22.95
C GLU A 47 -12.90 10.52 21.73
N THR A 48 -12.44 10.21 20.52
CA THR A 48 -13.01 10.72 19.27
C THR A 48 -14.12 9.83 18.70
N PHE A 49 -13.93 8.51 18.74
CA PHE A 49 -14.82 7.55 18.09
C PHE A 49 -15.64 6.74 19.11
N PRO A 50 -16.95 6.57 18.90
CA PRO A 50 -17.79 5.74 19.76
C PRO A 50 -17.36 4.27 19.85
N TYR A 51 -16.79 3.73 18.77
CA TYR A 51 -16.27 2.37 18.70
C TYR A 51 -14.79 2.39 18.32
N VAL A 52 -13.97 1.75 19.16
CA VAL A 52 -12.52 1.54 18.95
C VAL A 52 -12.16 0.18 19.53
N THR A 53 -11.60 -0.71 18.72
CA THR A 53 -11.10 -2.00 19.21
C THR A 53 -9.84 -1.80 20.06
N ASP A 54 -9.53 -2.77 20.89
CA ASP A 54 -8.18 -2.86 21.44
C ASP A 54 -7.16 -3.02 20.30
N PRO A 55 -5.92 -2.53 20.48
CA PRO A 55 -4.87 -2.72 19.48
C PRO A 55 -4.70 -4.20 19.15
N GLY A 56 -4.67 -4.54 17.86
CA GLY A 56 -4.51 -5.92 17.40
C GLY A 56 -3.23 -6.59 17.93
N PRO A 57 -3.18 -7.94 17.97
CA PRO A 57 -1.99 -8.67 18.42
C PRO A 57 -0.82 -8.44 17.44
N GLY A 58 0.27 -7.87 17.95
CA GLY A 58 1.49 -7.63 17.20
C GLY A 58 2.57 -7.03 18.11
N PRO A 59 3.86 -7.10 17.74
CA PRO A 59 4.88 -6.40 18.49
C PRO A 59 4.58 -4.90 18.42
N VAL A 60 4.31 -4.28 19.56
CA VAL A 60 4.14 -2.82 19.71
C VAL A 60 5.29 -2.06 19.03
N ALA A 61 6.46 -2.71 18.91
CA ALA A 61 7.66 -2.19 18.27
C ALA A 61 7.47 -1.73 16.81
N ILE A 62 6.49 -2.25 16.06
CA ILE A 62 6.31 -1.89 14.64
C ILE A 62 5.06 -1.04 14.37
N GLY A 63 4.09 -0.98 15.28
CA GLY A 63 2.85 -0.24 15.07
C GLY A 63 1.65 -0.79 15.83
N ARG A 64 0.45 -0.30 15.47
CA ARG A 64 -0.85 -0.71 16.01
C ARG A 64 -1.93 -0.70 14.93
N SER A 65 -2.80 -1.71 14.98
CA SER A 65 -4.02 -1.78 14.18
C SER A 65 -5.26 -1.58 15.04
N TYR A 66 -6.24 -0.88 14.49
CA TYR A 66 -7.51 -0.57 15.12
C TYR A 66 -8.64 -0.81 14.11
N PHE A 67 -9.83 -1.11 14.63
CA PHE A 67 -11.07 -0.77 13.95
C PHE A 67 -11.70 0.40 14.69
N ILE A 68 -12.04 1.46 13.94
CA ILE A 68 -12.62 2.69 14.48
C ILE A 68 -13.91 3.06 13.74
N GLY A 69 -14.91 3.56 14.46
CA GLY A 69 -16.19 3.95 13.83
C GLY A 69 -17.25 4.41 14.82
N THR A 70 -18.45 4.61 14.30
CA THR A 70 -19.69 4.90 15.05
C THR A 70 -20.26 3.66 15.73
N SER A 71 -20.04 2.48 15.15
CA SER A 71 -20.42 1.16 15.67
C SER A 71 -19.44 0.10 15.13
N GLU A 72 -19.57 -1.15 15.60
CA GLU A 72 -18.79 -2.28 15.07
C GLU A 72 -19.11 -2.55 13.58
N GLU A 73 -20.36 -2.37 13.16
CA GLU A 73 -20.82 -2.62 11.79
C GLU A 73 -20.34 -1.54 10.80
N GLU A 74 -20.12 -0.32 11.29
CA GLU A 74 -19.65 0.84 10.52
C GLU A 74 -18.15 1.11 10.74
N ALA A 75 -17.44 0.20 11.40
CA ALA A 75 -16.03 0.39 11.70
C ALA A 75 -15.14 0.18 10.46
N ILE A 76 -14.16 1.07 10.30
CA ILE A 76 -13.12 0.95 9.27
C ILE A 76 -11.80 0.56 9.92
N LYS A 77 -10.97 -0.14 9.15
CA LYS A 77 -9.63 -0.51 9.57
C LYS A 77 -8.70 0.71 9.53
N LEU A 78 -7.97 0.93 10.61
CA LEU A 78 -6.90 1.91 10.73
C LEU A 78 -5.61 1.22 11.16
N ASP A 79 -4.61 1.26 10.29
CA ASP A 79 -3.27 0.72 10.53
C ASP A 79 -2.28 1.88 10.71
N LEU A 80 -1.56 1.87 11.84
CA LEU A 80 -0.54 2.86 12.19
C LEU A 80 0.81 2.16 12.36
N TYR A 81 1.73 2.29 11.41
CA TYR A 81 2.98 1.52 11.41
C TYR A 81 4.22 2.36 11.12
N TYR A 82 5.34 1.94 11.69
CA TYR A 82 6.65 2.37 11.22
C TYR A 82 6.99 1.68 9.90
N THR A 83 7.75 2.35 9.05
CA THR A 83 8.23 1.82 7.77
C THR A 83 9.65 2.30 7.48
N ASP A 84 10.29 1.69 6.47
CA ASP A 84 11.57 2.15 5.93
C ASP A 84 11.47 3.60 5.43
N GLN A 85 12.63 4.28 5.41
CA GLN A 85 12.74 5.66 4.94
C GLN A 85 12.04 5.86 3.60
N PHE A 86 11.21 6.89 3.51
CA PHE A 86 10.59 7.26 2.25
C PHE A 86 11.65 7.78 1.28
N ILE A 87 11.52 7.44 0.01
CA ILE A 87 12.44 7.89 -1.05
C ILE A 87 11.92 9.15 -1.76
N GLN A 88 10.66 9.50 -1.55
CA GLN A 88 10.02 10.70 -2.08
C GLN A 88 9.52 11.64 -0.96
N PRO A 89 9.45 12.96 -1.21
CA PRO A 89 8.74 13.87 -0.33
C PRO A 89 7.24 13.52 -0.28
N GLU A 90 6.55 13.95 0.78
CA GLU A 90 5.10 13.77 0.84
C GLU A 90 4.38 14.50 -0.29
N LEU A 91 3.32 13.88 -0.78
CA LEU A 91 2.31 14.55 -1.59
C LEU A 91 1.24 15.15 -0.65
N ILE A 92 0.97 16.44 -0.75
CA ILE A 92 -0.09 17.11 0.02
C ILE A 92 -1.20 17.56 -0.93
N VAL A 93 -2.39 16.97 -0.80
CA VAL A 93 -3.60 17.34 -1.57
C VAL A 93 -4.73 17.57 -0.60
N GLU A 94 -5.37 18.75 -0.66
CA GLU A 94 -6.49 19.11 0.23
C GLU A 94 -6.19 18.92 1.73
N ASN A 95 -4.93 19.18 2.13
CA ASN A 95 -4.39 18.96 3.48
C ASN A 95 -4.25 17.48 3.92
N ILE A 96 -4.43 16.52 3.01
CA ILE A 96 -4.12 15.11 3.24
C ILE A 96 -2.66 14.86 2.81
N ARG A 97 -1.85 14.37 3.76
CA ARG A 97 -0.46 13.97 3.52
C ARG A 97 -0.43 12.52 3.05
N MET A 98 0.05 12.28 1.83
CA MET A 98 0.06 10.97 1.15
C MET A 98 1.45 10.62 0.62
N ASP A 99 1.65 9.34 0.36
CA ASP A 99 2.74 8.86 -0.48
C ASP A 99 2.50 9.22 -1.95
N THR A 100 3.57 9.47 -2.70
CA THR A 100 3.49 9.65 -4.16
C THR A 100 3.22 8.31 -4.85
N ILE A 101 2.89 8.34 -6.14
CA ILE A 101 2.68 7.14 -6.94
C ILE A 101 3.95 6.26 -6.95
N GLU A 102 5.13 6.86 -7.09
CA GLU A 102 6.43 6.17 -7.09
C GLU A 102 6.69 5.41 -5.79
N GLU A 103 6.38 6.06 -4.66
CA GLU A 103 6.51 5.48 -3.33
C GLU A 103 5.56 4.28 -3.16
N ILE A 104 4.31 4.42 -3.62
CA ILE A 104 3.32 3.35 -3.62
C ILE A 104 3.74 2.19 -4.54
N ILE A 105 4.29 2.48 -5.72
CA ILE A 105 4.83 1.46 -6.64
C ILE A 105 5.89 0.63 -5.92
N ALA A 106 6.88 1.26 -5.27
CA ALA A 106 7.92 0.55 -4.54
C ALA A 106 7.34 -0.40 -3.48
N MET A 107 6.35 0.06 -2.72
CA MET A 107 5.65 -0.77 -1.72
C MET A 107 4.89 -1.94 -2.36
N LYS A 108 4.26 -1.73 -3.52
CA LYS A 108 3.50 -2.77 -4.23
C LYS A 108 4.42 -3.83 -4.80
N VAL A 109 5.55 -3.43 -5.36
CA VAL A 109 6.59 -4.35 -5.85
C VAL A 109 7.15 -5.19 -4.71
N ASP A 110 7.37 -4.62 -3.53
CA ASP A 110 7.82 -5.38 -2.35
C ASP A 110 6.81 -6.48 -1.95
N VAL A 111 5.51 -6.20 -2.06
CA VAL A 111 4.46 -7.20 -1.84
C VAL A 111 4.44 -8.25 -2.94
N VAL A 112 4.59 -7.85 -4.22
CA VAL A 112 4.68 -8.78 -5.36
C VAL A 112 5.92 -9.68 -5.26
N GLN A 113 7.06 -9.18 -4.77
CA GLN A 113 8.25 -9.99 -4.49
C GLN A 113 7.94 -11.17 -3.55
N ARG A 114 6.88 -11.08 -2.75
CA ARG A 114 6.45 -12.11 -1.78
C ARG A 114 5.21 -12.90 -2.24
N GLY A 115 4.87 -12.82 -3.52
CA GLY A 115 3.75 -13.53 -4.16
C GLY A 115 2.60 -12.61 -4.59
N GLY A 116 2.48 -11.41 -3.99
CA GLY A 116 1.46 -10.43 -4.37
C GLY A 116 0.03 -10.81 -3.96
N ARG A 117 -0.85 -9.80 -3.94
CA ARG A 117 -2.31 -9.96 -3.85
C ARG A 117 -2.95 -9.42 -5.12
N LYS A 118 -4.16 -9.86 -5.47
CA LYS A 118 -4.86 -9.41 -6.70
C LYS A 118 -4.95 -7.89 -6.80
N LYS A 119 -5.24 -7.20 -5.69
CA LYS A 119 -5.28 -5.73 -5.64
C LYS A 119 -3.93 -5.06 -5.90
N ASP A 120 -2.81 -5.70 -5.57
CA ASP A 120 -1.48 -5.12 -5.77
C ASP A 120 -1.12 -5.14 -7.27
N PHE A 121 -1.42 -6.23 -7.98
CA PHE A 121 -1.30 -6.28 -9.44
C PHE A 121 -2.23 -5.28 -10.14
N TRP A 122 -3.44 -5.10 -9.63
CA TRP A 122 -4.38 -4.10 -10.14
C TRP A 122 -3.85 -2.66 -10.00
N ASP A 123 -3.23 -2.37 -8.87
CA ASP A 123 -2.62 -1.07 -8.58
C ASP A 123 -1.43 -0.81 -9.51
N LEU A 124 -0.54 -1.80 -9.69
CA LEU A 124 0.61 -1.71 -10.60
C LEU A 124 0.18 -1.60 -12.06
N HIS A 125 -0.84 -2.36 -12.47
CA HIS A 125 -1.41 -2.27 -13.82
C HIS A 125 -1.95 -0.89 -14.16
N GLU A 126 -2.58 -0.21 -13.21
CA GLU A 126 -3.13 1.13 -13.47
C GLU A 126 -2.05 2.16 -13.81
N VAL A 127 -0.83 1.96 -13.31
CA VAL A 127 0.29 2.88 -13.51
C VAL A 127 1.31 2.38 -14.54
N ILE A 128 1.08 1.23 -15.18
CA ILE A 128 2.04 0.53 -16.04
C ILE A 128 2.40 1.29 -17.33
N GLU A 129 1.48 2.11 -17.84
CA GLU A 129 1.72 2.97 -19.00
C GLU A 129 2.59 4.20 -18.66
N MET A 130 2.62 4.58 -17.38
CA MET A 130 3.42 5.71 -16.89
C MET A 130 4.79 5.26 -16.35
N TYR A 131 4.86 4.03 -15.84
CA TYR A 131 6.05 3.42 -15.25
C TYR A 131 6.26 2.03 -15.85
N SER A 132 7.34 1.84 -16.60
CA SER A 132 7.71 0.51 -17.09
C SER A 132 8.03 -0.44 -15.93
N PRO A 133 7.93 -1.77 -16.12
CA PRO A 133 8.32 -2.75 -15.10
C PRO A 133 9.74 -2.51 -14.53
N GLU A 134 10.68 -2.06 -15.34
CA GLU A 134 12.07 -1.73 -14.96
C GLU A 134 12.08 -0.53 -14.03
N GLN A 135 11.33 0.52 -14.35
CA GLN A 135 11.21 1.68 -13.48
C GLN A 135 10.58 1.30 -12.13
N MET A 136 9.61 0.38 -12.13
CA MET A 136 9.01 -0.14 -10.90
C MET A 136 10.03 -0.94 -10.06
N ILE A 137 10.86 -1.76 -10.70
CA ILE A 137 11.95 -2.51 -10.05
C ILE A 137 12.98 -1.55 -9.47
N ASP A 138 13.37 -0.51 -10.22
CA ASP A 138 14.32 0.51 -9.77
C ASP A 138 13.81 1.29 -8.56
N LEU A 139 12.51 1.62 -8.54
CA LEU A 139 11.86 2.25 -7.38
C LEU A 139 11.89 1.33 -6.16
N HIS A 140 11.63 0.04 -6.34
CA HIS A 140 11.77 -0.94 -5.28
C HIS A 140 13.21 -1.05 -4.76
N TYR A 141 14.21 -1.05 -5.65
CA TYR A 141 15.62 -1.07 -5.25
C TYR A 141 16.02 0.16 -4.43
N GLN A 142 15.57 1.34 -4.83
CA GLN A 142 15.84 2.58 -4.11
C GLN A 142 15.28 2.55 -2.68
N ARG A 143 14.07 2.02 -2.49
CA ARG A 143 13.43 1.97 -1.17
C ARG A 143 13.92 0.82 -0.30
N TYR A 144 14.10 -0.37 -0.87
CA TYR A 144 14.38 -1.61 -0.14
C TYR A 144 15.68 -2.29 -0.58
N PRO A 145 16.84 -1.60 -0.56
CA PRO A 145 18.08 -2.11 -1.17
C PRO A 145 18.60 -3.41 -0.54
N TYR A 146 18.27 -3.67 0.73
CA TYR A 146 18.74 -4.85 1.47
C TYR A 146 17.90 -6.11 1.22
N SER A 147 16.62 -5.95 0.87
CA SER A 147 15.71 -7.06 0.56
C SER A 147 15.37 -7.17 -0.92
N HIS A 148 16.00 -6.36 -1.76
CA HIS A 148 15.78 -6.34 -3.20
C HIS A 148 16.33 -7.59 -3.87
N ASP A 149 15.46 -8.35 -4.53
CA ASP A 149 15.81 -9.46 -5.42
C ASP A 149 15.10 -9.30 -6.78
N GLU A 150 15.81 -8.71 -7.74
CA GLU A 150 15.28 -8.44 -9.08
C GLU A 150 14.77 -9.71 -9.77
N ALA A 151 15.47 -10.85 -9.59
CA ALA A 151 15.09 -12.10 -10.25
C ALA A 151 13.75 -12.62 -9.72
N ILE A 152 13.55 -12.57 -8.39
CA ILE A 152 12.27 -12.92 -7.77
C ILE A 152 11.18 -11.95 -8.19
N ILE A 153 11.44 -10.64 -8.18
CA ILE A 153 10.44 -9.63 -8.59
C ILE A 153 9.97 -9.88 -10.03
N ARG A 154 10.90 -10.07 -10.97
CA ARG A 154 10.56 -10.33 -12.38
C ARG A 154 9.78 -11.61 -12.56
N SER A 155 10.14 -12.68 -11.83
CA SER A 155 9.38 -13.93 -11.84
C SER A 155 7.95 -13.71 -11.33
N ASN A 156 7.80 -12.97 -10.22
CA ASN A 156 6.52 -12.79 -9.57
C ASN A 156 5.61 -11.76 -10.25
N PHE A 157 6.14 -10.86 -11.07
CA PHE A 157 5.31 -9.96 -11.89
C PHE A 157 4.37 -10.72 -12.83
N VAL A 158 4.73 -11.94 -13.23
CA VAL A 158 3.96 -12.78 -14.14
C VAL A 158 3.45 -14.06 -13.47
N ASP A 159 3.68 -14.24 -12.18
CA ASP A 159 3.13 -15.33 -11.38
C ASP A 159 1.93 -14.83 -10.58
N PHE A 160 0.74 -15.18 -11.08
CA PHE A 160 -0.53 -14.79 -10.49
C PHE A 160 -1.12 -15.87 -9.58
N SER A 161 -0.42 -16.98 -9.36
CA SER A 161 -0.97 -18.16 -8.69
C SER A 161 -1.52 -17.86 -7.30
N THR A 162 -0.84 -17.01 -6.53
CA THR A 162 -1.31 -16.57 -5.20
C THR A 162 -2.48 -15.60 -5.30
N ALA A 163 -2.44 -14.72 -6.30
CA ALA A 163 -3.46 -13.70 -6.51
C ALA A 163 -4.74 -14.25 -7.16
N ASP A 164 -4.73 -15.35 -7.90
CA ASP A 164 -5.90 -15.84 -8.63
C ASP A 164 -7.08 -16.14 -7.69
N ASP A 165 -6.80 -16.64 -6.48
CA ASP A 165 -7.80 -16.99 -5.46
C ASP A 165 -8.24 -15.80 -4.58
N ASP A 166 -7.61 -14.63 -4.70
CA ASP A 166 -7.97 -13.44 -3.93
C ASP A 166 -9.30 -12.82 -4.38
N PHE A 167 -9.94 -12.09 -3.47
CA PHE A 167 -11.14 -11.31 -3.78
C PHE A 167 -10.86 -10.28 -4.89
N GLU A 168 -11.79 -10.19 -5.83
CA GLU A 168 -11.72 -9.21 -6.91
C GLU A 168 -11.98 -7.81 -6.35
N PRO A 169 -11.08 -6.83 -6.59
CA PRO A 169 -11.30 -5.46 -6.15
C PRO A 169 -12.46 -4.83 -6.93
N ILE A 170 -13.17 -3.90 -6.28
CA ILE A 170 -14.22 -3.11 -6.93
C ILE A 170 -13.55 -2.10 -7.87
N CYS A 171 -13.38 -2.48 -9.13
CA CYS A 171 -12.74 -1.67 -10.16
C CYS A 171 -13.66 -0.56 -10.66
N MET A 172 -13.13 0.66 -10.76
CA MET A 172 -13.85 1.84 -11.28
C MET A 172 -13.59 2.09 -12.78
N ARG A 173 -12.73 1.29 -13.40
CA ARG A 173 -12.32 1.39 -14.82
C ARG A 173 -12.96 0.33 -15.73
N GLY A 174 -13.75 -0.59 -15.17
CA GLY A 174 -14.35 -1.69 -15.94
C GLY A 174 -13.33 -2.70 -16.48
N LYS A 175 -12.13 -2.76 -15.90
CA LYS A 175 -11.11 -3.77 -16.22
C LYS A 175 -11.48 -5.12 -15.59
N HIS A 176 -10.98 -6.19 -16.17
CA HIS A 176 -11.18 -7.56 -15.70
C HIS A 176 -9.84 -8.23 -15.43
N TRP A 177 -9.82 -9.14 -14.45
CA TRP A 177 -8.58 -9.77 -13.99
C TRP A 177 -7.78 -10.44 -15.10
N GLU A 178 -8.43 -11.18 -16.00
CA GLU A 178 -7.75 -11.86 -17.10
C GLU A 178 -7.06 -10.89 -18.08
N LEU A 179 -7.67 -9.73 -18.35
CA LEU A 179 -7.08 -8.71 -19.22
C LEU A 179 -5.86 -8.06 -18.56
N ILE A 180 -5.95 -7.78 -17.26
CA ILE A 180 -4.85 -7.22 -16.47
C ILE A 180 -3.64 -8.15 -16.50
N LYS A 181 -3.84 -9.45 -16.29
CA LYS A 181 -2.76 -10.45 -16.38
C LYS A 181 -2.08 -10.44 -17.75
N LEU A 182 -2.88 -10.43 -18.82
CA LEU A 182 -2.36 -10.40 -20.20
C LEU A 182 -1.50 -9.15 -20.45
N GLU A 183 -2.03 -7.97 -20.10
CA GLU A 183 -1.33 -6.69 -20.33
C GLU A 183 -0.06 -6.58 -19.48
N ILE A 184 -0.05 -7.04 -18.22
CA ILE A 184 1.17 -7.10 -17.40
C ILE A 184 2.22 -7.99 -18.07
N ILE A 185 1.83 -9.20 -18.51
CA ILE A 185 2.76 -10.13 -19.19
C ILE A 185 3.35 -9.50 -20.46
N GLU A 186 2.56 -8.78 -21.24
CA GLU A 186 3.01 -8.10 -22.46
C GLU A 186 4.06 -7.02 -22.12
N HIS A 187 3.76 -6.13 -21.16
CA HIS A 187 4.69 -5.09 -20.73
C HIS A 187 6.00 -5.65 -20.18
N VAL A 188 5.95 -6.71 -19.38
CA VAL A 188 7.18 -7.35 -18.85
C VAL A 188 8.03 -7.93 -19.99
N LYS A 189 7.41 -8.58 -20.98
CA LYS A 189 8.13 -9.16 -22.13
C LYS A 189 8.77 -8.12 -23.03
N GLU A 190 8.10 -6.99 -23.26
CA GLU A 190 8.61 -5.93 -24.13
C GLU A 190 9.86 -5.26 -23.57
N ASN A 191 9.98 -5.20 -22.25
CA ASN A 191 11.09 -4.53 -21.58
C ASN A 191 12.22 -5.47 -21.10
N THR A 192 12.11 -6.78 -21.31
CA THR A 192 13.18 -7.75 -20.99
C THR A 192 14.15 -7.96 -22.18
N ARG A 193 14.42 -6.93 -23.01
CA ARG A 193 15.28 -7.02 -24.20
C ARG A 193 16.60 -6.28 -24.08
#